data_AF-A0AAV5VSH8-F1
#
_entry.id   AF-A0AAV5VSH8-F1
#
_cell.length_a   1.000
_cell.length_b   1.000
_cell.length_c   1.000
_cell.angle_alpha   90.00
_cell.angle_beta   90.00
_cell.angle_gamma   90.00
#
_symmetry.space_group_name_H-M   'P 1'
#
loop_
_entity.id
_entity.type
_entity.pdbx_description
1 polymer ?
#
loop_
_entity_poly.entity_id
_entity_poly.type
_entity_poly.pdbx_seq_one_letter_code
_entity_poly.pdbx_strand_id
1 'polypeptide(L)'
;ISLSLLLIYLIKKFSHKDLGTYKHLLSCFATVDIILIFVHIAEDPKAICWNQIYGVISLNFLHNKHATLIYGTCFSVPYALLNIHFLYRYWGVKEYVSDFTFAYHKYRNLFIVFVVTNSKLKCIARYTWCYLGLTDEVPGTIQARAKLAQLFNQTDIDGWLIYRMNDQFAPISIISLLVFDTVMVLSIGAAVTLASVTYHSIHKCSTKKGAFISIHLLIIIIFLLCRRWSHSSASTAPISTCSTSPSSTSPLLHLSIIPLLSTLSSPP
;
A
#
# COMPACT_ATOMS: atom_id res chain seq x y z
N ILE A 1 3.14 13.09 -1.81
CA ILE A 1 3.49 13.71 -3.11
C ILE A 1 4.84 14.40 -3.05
N SER A 2 5.05 15.37 -2.14
CA SER A 2 6.29 16.16 -2.06
C SER A 2 7.57 15.32 -1.94
N LEU A 3 7.55 14.26 -1.13
CA LEU A 3 8.69 13.33 -1.00
C LEU A 3 9.00 12.58 -2.29
N SER A 4 7.99 12.11 -3.02
CA SER A 4 8.16 11.42 -4.30
C SER A 4 8.68 12.37 -5.39
N LEU A 5 8.21 13.63 -5.40
CA LEU A 5 8.74 14.67 -6.29
C LEU A 5 10.18 15.03 -5.95
N LEU A 6 10.51 15.17 -4.67
CA LEU A 6 11.87 15.38 -4.20
C LEU A 6 12.77 14.22 -4.63
N LEU A 7 12.30 12.97 -4.50
CA LEU A 7 13.05 11.79 -4.95
C LEU A 7 13.33 11.85 -6.45
N ILE A 8 12.33 12.17 -7.28
CA ILE A 8 12.53 12.34 -8.74
C ILE A 8 13.52 13.47 -9.02
N TYR A 9 13.43 14.59 -8.30
CA TYR A 9 14.36 15.71 -8.43
C TYR A 9 15.80 15.29 -8.09
N LEU A 10 16.00 14.59 -6.97
CA LEU A 10 17.30 14.10 -6.54
C LEU A 10 17.90 13.11 -7.55
N ILE A 11 17.08 12.21 -8.10
CA ILE A 11 17.52 11.29 -9.16
C ILE A 11 17.96 12.07 -10.40
N LYS A 12 17.17 13.05 -10.86
CA LYS A 12 17.51 13.82 -12.06
C LYS A 12 18.76 14.69 -11.87
N LYS A 13 18.93 15.29 -10.68
CA LYS A 13 20.00 16.26 -10.42
C LYS A 13 21.31 15.63 -9.95
N PHE A 14 21.24 14.63 -9.07
CA PHE A 14 22.42 14.09 -8.37
C PHE A 14 22.76 12.64 -8.74
N SER A 15 21.97 11.96 -9.58
CA SER A 15 22.33 10.61 -10.03
C SER A 15 23.53 10.67 -10.98
N HIS A 16 24.67 10.16 -10.53
CA HIS A 16 25.83 9.90 -11.38
C HIS A 16 25.48 8.91 -12.51
N LYS A 17 26.24 8.98 -13.61
CA LYS A 17 26.07 8.08 -14.78
C LYS A 17 26.24 6.60 -14.40
N ASP A 18 27.00 6.33 -13.34
CA ASP A 18 27.35 4.99 -12.87
C ASP A 18 26.19 4.25 -12.19
N LEU A 19 25.13 4.95 -11.79
CA LEU A 19 23.91 4.32 -11.27
C LEU A 19 23.14 3.53 -12.35
N GLY A 20 23.47 3.72 -13.63
CA GLY A 20 22.98 2.89 -14.74
C GLY A 20 21.46 2.71 -14.74
N THR A 21 21.01 1.44 -14.77
CA THR A 21 19.59 1.06 -14.83
C THR A 21 18.84 1.31 -13.52
N TYR A 22 19.53 1.39 -12.38
CA TYR A 22 18.89 1.53 -11.07
C TYR A 22 18.12 2.84 -10.92
N LYS A 23 18.60 3.93 -11.54
CA LYS A 23 17.92 5.23 -11.53
C LYS A 23 16.50 5.16 -12.12
N HIS A 24 16.31 4.31 -13.15
CA HIS A 24 15.01 4.11 -13.77
C HIS A 24 14.05 3.37 -12.85
N LEU A 25 14.56 2.39 -12.10
CA LEU A 25 13.78 1.66 -11.10
C LEU A 25 13.32 2.59 -9.97
N LEU A 26 14.22 3.43 -9.46
CA LEU A 26 13.89 4.39 -8.40
C LEU A 26 12.92 5.47 -8.87
N SER A 27 13.07 5.93 -10.12
CA SER A 27 12.11 6.83 -10.75
C SER A 27 10.75 6.17 -10.93
N CYS A 28 10.70 4.90 -11.31
CA CYS A 28 9.44 4.15 -11.43
C CYS A 28 8.71 4.05 -10.09
N PHE A 29 9.44 3.74 -9.01
CA PHE A 29 8.90 3.71 -7.66
C PHE A 29 8.24 5.06 -7.27
N ALA A 30 8.96 6.16 -7.46
CA ALA A 30 8.45 7.50 -7.15
C ALA A 30 7.22 7.87 -8.01
N THR A 31 7.21 7.51 -9.30
CA THR A 31 6.07 7.75 -10.19
C THR A 31 4.85 6.94 -9.77
N VAL A 32 5.03 5.66 -9.44
CA VAL A 32 3.93 4.80 -8.97
C VAL A 32 3.35 5.32 -7.67
N ASP A 33 4.18 5.77 -6.72
CA ASP A 33 3.70 6.38 -5.48
C ASP A 33 2.82 7.61 -5.74
N ILE A 34 3.23 8.48 -6.68
CA ILE A 34 2.43 9.66 -7.06
C ILE A 34 1.09 9.23 -7.66
N ILE A 35 1.10 8.27 -8.59
CA ILE A 35 -0.13 7.74 -9.21
C ILE A 35 -1.04 7.16 -8.14
N LEU A 36 -0.52 6.36 -7.20
CA LEU A 36 -1.32 5.77 -6.13
C LEU A 36 -1.96 6.81 -5.22
N ILE A 37 -1.27 7.90 -4.92
CA ILE A 37 -1.85 8.99 -4.16
C ILE A 37 -3.01 9.63 -4.93
N PHE A 38 -2.87 9.85 -6.24
CA PHE A 38 -3.96 10.38 -7.06
C PHE A 38 -5.15 9.41 -7.12
N VAL A 39 -4.91 8.12 -7.32
CA VAL A 39 -5.99 7.11 -7.32
C VAL A 39 -6.65 7.05 -5.94
N HIS A 40 -5.88 7.14 -4.85
CA HIS A 40 -6.44 7.16 -3.49
C HIS A 40 -7.31 8.40 -3.23
N ILE A 41 -6.87 9.59 -3.66
CA ILE A 41 -7.67 10.82 -3.59
C ILE A 41 -8.93 10.69 -4.45
N ALA A 42 -8.81 10.09 -5.65
CA ALA A 42 -9.92 9.92 -6.58
C ALA A 42 -10.97 8.94 -6.07
N GLU A 43 -10.60 7.90 -5.33
CA GLU A 43 -11.54 6.94 -4.75
C GLU A 43 -12.14 7.42 -3.42
N ASP A 44 -11.40 8.17 -2.60
CA ASP A 44 -11.79 8.50 -1.21
C ASP A 44 -12.34 7.28 -0.44
N PRO A 45 -11.57 6.18 -0.32
CA PRO A 45 -12.06 4.95 0.27
C PRO A 45 -12.33 5.15 1.76
N LYS A 46 -13.55 4.85 2.22
CA LYS A 46 -13.94 4.91 3.63
C LYS A 46 -14.29 3.55 4.17
N ALA A 47 -13.62 3.16 5.25
CA ALA A 47 -14.01 2.02 6.04
C ALA A 47 -15.27 2.37 6.84
N ILE A 48 -16.29 1.53 6.72
CA ILE A 48 -17.56 1.68 7.43
C ILE A 48 -17.81 0.48 8.33
N CYS A 49 -18.35 0.77 9.51
CA CYS A 49 -18.77 -0.19 10.51
C CYS A 49 -20.06 0.35 11.13
N TRP A 50 -21.21 -0.05 10.59
CA TRP A 50 -22.50 0.48 11.03
C TRP A 50 -23.59 -0.58 10.97
N ASN A 51 -24.28 -0.82 12.09
CA ASN A 51 -25.45 -1.70 12.20
C ASN A 51 -25.31 -3.02 11.40
N GLN A 52 -24.27 -3.80 11.75
CA GLN A 52 -23.91 -5.08 11.10
C GLN A 52 -23.39 -4.98 9.66
N ILE A 53 -23.29 -3.77 9.09
CA ILE A 53 -22.63 -3.56 7.80
C ILE A 53 -21.16 -3.23 8.08
N TYR A 54 -20.27 -4.03 7.53
CA TYR A 54 -18.82 -3.82 7.59
C TYR A 54 -18.26 -3.86 6.18
N GLY A 55 -17.42 -2.91 5.83
CA GLY A 55 -16.87 -2.85 4.49
C GLY A 55 -16.04 -1.60 4.22
N VAL A 56 -15.63 -1.47 2.97
CA VAL A 56 -14.97 -0.29 2.44
C VAL A 56 -15.81 0.21 1.27
N ILE A 57 -16.25 1.46 1.35
CA ILE A 57 -17.04 2.13 0.32
C ILE A 57 -16.22 3.22 -0.36
N SER A 58 -16.52 3.47 -1.63
CA SER A 58 -16.02 4.61 -2.39
C SER A 58 -17.11 5.68 -2.41
N LEU A 59 -16.81 6.89 -1.97
CA LEU A 59 -17.78 8.00 -1.90
C LEU A 59 -17.65 9.00 -3.04
N ASN A 60 -16.65 8.82 -3.91
CA ASN A 60 -16.31 9.80 -4.92
C ASN A 60 -17.03 9.59 -6.26
N PHE A 61 -16.84 10.55 -7.17
CA PHE A 61 -17.61 10.68 -8.42
C PHE A 61 -17.56 9.48 -9.37
N LEU A 62 -16.55 8.62 -9.26
CA LEU A 62 -16.44 7.41 -10.06
C LEU A 62 -17.32 6.32 -9.46
N HIS A 63 -18.65 6.45 -9.63
CA HIS A 63 -19.66 5.46 -9.28
C HIS A 63 -19.54 4.23 -10.20
N ASN A 64 -18.38 3.60 -10.20
CA ASN A 64 -18.04 2.53 -11.11
C ASN A 64 -17.18 1.50 -10.38
N LYS A 65 -17.71 0.28 -10.25
CA LYS A 65 -17.00 -0.90 -9.74
C LYS A 65 -15.59 -1.05 -10.29
N HIS A 66 -15.38 -0.69 -11.55
CA HIS A 66 -14.08 -0.77 -12.20
C HIS A 66 -13.03 0.15 -11.58
N ALA A 67 -13.43 1.31 -11.05
CA ALA A 67 -12.53 2.25 -10.40
C ALA A 67 -11.99 1.67 -9.08
N THR A 68 -12.89 1.15 -8.23
CA THR A 68 -12.53 0.43 -7.00
C THR A 68 -11.68 -0.83 -7.27
N LEU A 69 -11.97 -1.56 -8.34
CA LEU A 69 -11.15 -2.70 -8.79
C LEU A 69 -9.74 -2.28 -9.19
N ILE A 70 -9.63 -1.22 -9.99
CA ILE A 70 -8.34 -0.66 -10.40
C ILE A 70 -7.57 -0.24 -9.16
N TYR A 71 -8.19 0.50 -8.23
CA TYR A 71 -7.55 0.90 -6.97
C TYR A 71 -7.01 -0.29 -6.18
N GLY A 72 -7.83 -1.32 -5.94
CA GLY A 72 -7.42 -2.53 -5.22
C GLY A 72 -6.25 -3.25 -5.90
N THR A 73 -6.21 -3.26 -7.23
CA THR A 73 -5.10 -3.86 -7.99
C THR A 73 -3.83 -3.03 -7.94
N CYS A 74 -3.96 -1.70 -8.06
CA CYS A 74 -2.83 -0.76 -8.04
C CYS A 74 -2.07 -0.84 -6.71
N PHE A 75 -2.76 -1.08 -5.59
CA PHE A 75 -2.11 -1.21 -4.28
C PHE A 75 -1.11 -2.37 -4.20
N SER A 76 -1.16 -3.34 -5.11
CA SER A 76 -0.19 -4.44 -5.18
C SER A 76 1.16 -4.06 -5.81
N VAL A 77 1.18 -3.01 -6.64
CA VAL A 77 2.33 -2.62 -7.47
C VAL A 77 3.53 -2.20 -6.63
N PRO A 78 3.40 -1.41 -5.54
CA PRO A 78 4.53 -1.03 -4.69
C PRO A 78 5.24 -2.23 -4.08
N TYR A 79 4.50 -3.26 -3.66
CA TYR A 79 5.08 -4.47 -3.08
C TYR A 79 5.90 -5.26 -4.12
N ALA A 80 5.39 -5.34 -5.35
CA ALA A 80 6.14 -5.95 -6.44
C ALA A 80 7.41 -5.17 -6.75
N LEU A 81 7.31 -3.83 -6.87
CA LEU A 81 8.46 -2.95 -7.09
C LEU A 81 9.49 -3.02 -5.96
N LEU A 82 9.05 -3.12 -4.70
CA LEU A 82 9.92 -3.26 -3.54
C LEU A 82 10.72 -4.56 -3.59
N ASN A 83 10.08 -5.67 -3.94
CA ASN A 83 10.76 -6.95 -4.13
C ASN A 83 11.76 -6.89 -5.28
N ILE A 84 11.38 -6.31 -6.43
CA ILE A 84 12.28 -6.12 -7.58
C ILE A 84 13.47 -5.24 -7.19
N HIS A 85 13.23 -4.19 -6.40
CA HIS A 85 14.25 -3.29 -5.90
C HIS A 85 15.29 -4.00 -5.04
N PHE A 86 14.85 -4.76 -4.03
CA PHE A 86 15.79 -5.51 -3.18
C PHE A 86 16.46 -6.65 -3.92
N LEU A 87 15.76 -7.32 -4.83
CA LEU A 87 16.34 -8.38 -5.64
C LEU A 87 17.42 -7.85 -6.60
N TYR A 88 17.16 -6.70 -7.24
CA TYR A 88 18.15 -6.01 -8.06
C TYR A 88 19.38 -5.63 -7.24
N ARG A 89 19.17 -5.07 -6.03
CA ARG A 89 20.27 -4.68 -5.13
C ARG A 89 21.07 -5.89 -4.64
N TYR A 90 20.38 -6.97 -4.27
CA TYR A 90 21.01 -8.22 -3.84
C TYR A 90 21.98 -8.74 -4.89
N TRP A 91 21.55 -8.75 -6.15
CA TRP A 91 22.38 -9.22 -7.25
C TRP A 91 23.54 -8.28 -7.57
N GLY A 92 23.31 -6.96 -7.53
CA GLY A 92 24.38 -5.99 -7.69
C GLY A 92 25.49 -6.15 -6.64
N VAL A 93 25.15 -6.54 -5.41
CA VAL A 93 26.14 -6.86 -4.37
C VAL A 93 26.83 -8.19 -4.64
N LYS A 94 26.06 -9.24 -4.98
CA LYS A 94 26.58 -10.60 -5.14
C LYS A 94 27.59 -10.71 -6.29
N GLU A 95 27.43 -9.92 -7.35
CA GLU A 95 28.37 -9.82 -8.46
C GLU A 95 29.80 -9.51 -7.99
N TYR A 96 29.97 -8.75 -6.91
CA TYR A 96 31.28 -8.45 -6.35
C TYR A 96 31.86 -9.55 -5.44
N VAL A 97 31.04 -10.52 -5.02
CA VAL A 97 31.42 -11.53 -4.01
C VAL A 97 31.73 -12.88 -4.61
N SER A 98 31.08 -13.22 -5.73
CA SER A 98 31.23 -14.54 -6.35
C SER A 98 31.59 -14.40 -7.81
N ASP A 99 32.54 -15.21 -8.28
CA ASP A 99 32.98 -15.30 -9.69
C ASP A 99 31.86 -15.75 -10.67
N PHE A 100 30.62 -15.88 -10.21
CA PHE A 100 29.42 -16.16 -11.00
C PHE A 100 28.94 -14.96 -11.86
N THR A 101 29.77 -13.94 -12.05
CA THR A 101 29.51 -12.74 -12.89
C THR A 101 29.02 -13.11 -14.30
N PHE A 102 29.51 -14.23 -14.86
CA PHE A 102 29.13 -14.67 -16.21
C PHE A 102 27.66 -15.08 -16.35
N ALA A 103 27.08 -15.74 -15.34
CA ALA A 103 25.68 -16.16 -15.40
C ALA A 103 24.73 -14.96 -15.34
N TYR A 104 25.04 -13.96 -14.52
CA TYR A 104 24.19 -12.78 -14.35
C TYR A 104 23.97 -12.02 -15.66
N HIS A 105 25.05 -11.69 -16.36
CA HIS A 105 24.96 -10.97 -17.64
C HIS A 105 24.17 -11.74 -18.69
N LYS A 106 24.32 -13.06 -18.74
CA LYS A 106 23.60 -13.94 -19.67
C LYS A 106 22.10 -14.01 -19.37
N TYR A 107 21.71 -14.09 -18.08
CA TYR A 107 20.31 -14.23 -17.68
C TYR A 107 19.60 -12.91 -17.36
N ARG A 108 20.29 -11.77 -17.44
CA ARG A 108 19.72 -10.44 -17.11
C ARG A 108 18.45 -10.13 -17.89
N ASN A 109 18.47 -10.30 -19.21
CA ASN A 109 17.32 -9.98 -20.05
C ASN A 109 16.16 -10.95 -19.79
N LEU A 110 16.45 -12.24 -19.62
CA LEU A 110 15.45 -13.26 -19.28
C LEU A 110 14.80 -12.95 -17.92
N PHE A 111 15.58 -12.51 -16.94
CA PHE A 111 15.06 -12.11 -15.65
C PHE A 111 14.16 -10.87 -15.73
N ILE A 112 14.54 -9.85 -16.48
CA ILE A 112 13.69 -8.66 -16.67
C ILE A 112 12.35 -9.07 -17.30
N VAL A 113 12.39 -9.93 -18.33
CA VAL A 113 11.18 -10.48 -18.95
C VAL A 113 10.37 -11.27 -17.92
N PHE A 114 10.99 -12.15 -17.14
CA PHE A 114 10.34 -12.91 -16.08
C PHE A 114 9.65 -11.99 -15.07
N VAL A 115 10.33 -10.95 -14.60
CA VAL A 115 9.79 -9.97 -13.64
C VAL A 115 8.60 -9.21 -14.21
N VAL A 116 8.72 -8.69 -15.44
CA VAL A 116 7.64 -7.94 -16.11
C VAL A 116 6.42 -8.84 -16.34
N THR A 117 6.64 -10.05 -16.85
CA THR A 117 5.57 -11.03 -17.09
C THR A 117 4.88 -11.45 -15.79
N ASN A 118 5.64 -11.76 -14.74
CA ASN A 118 5.07 -12.10 -13.43
C ASN A 118 4.28 -10.94 -12.82
N SER A 119 4.77 -9.71 -12.99
CA SER A 119 4.06 -8.52 -12.49
C SER A 119 2.73 -8.32 -13.20
N LYS A 120 2.71 -8.44 -14.54
CA LYS A 120 1.47 -8.37 -15.33
C LYS A 120 0.49 -9.47 -14.96
N LEU A 121 0.95 -10.71 -14.87
CA LEU A 121 0.10 -11.86 -14.51
C LEU A 121 -0.51 -11.69 -13.12
N LYS A 122 0.26 -11.19 -12.15
CA LYS A 122 -0.24 -10.87 -10.80
C LYS A 122 -1.31 -9.77 -10.83
N CYS A 123 -1.10 -8.71 -11.61
CA CYS A 123 -2.11 -7.64 -11.76
C CYS A 123 -3.41 -8.18 -12.36
N ILE A 124 -3.33 -8.99 -13.42
CA ILE A 124 -4.51 -9.58 -14.07
C ILE A 124 -5.22 -10.54 -13.11
N ALA A 125 -4.50 -11.48 -12.50
CA ALA A 125 -5.08 -12.43 -11.55
C ALA A 125 -5.74 -11.70 -10.38
N ARG A 126 -5.11 -10.63 -9.87
CA ARG A 126 -5.66 -9.79 -8.81
C ARG A 126 -6.92 -9.05 -9.25
N TYR A 127 -6.92 -8.48 -10.45
CA TYR A 127 -8.09 -7.78 -10.99
C TYR A 127 -9.27 -8.74 -11.12
N THR A 128 -9.04 -9.91 -11.71
CA THR A 128 -10.07 -10.97 -11.83
C THR A 128 -10.57 -11.42 -10.46
N TRP A 129 -9.67 -11.61 -9.49
CA TRP A 129 -10.06 -12.00 -8.13
C TRP A 129 -10.89 -10.93 -7.42
N CYS A 130 -10.50 -9.65 -7.53
CA CYS A 130 -11.30 -8.56 -6.99
C CYS A 130 -12.67 -8.47 -7.68
N TYR A 131 -12.71 -8.68 -9.00
CA TYR A 131 -13.93 -8.65 -9.79
C TYR A 131 -14.90 -9.74 -9.32
N LEU A 132 -14.41 -10.96 -9.12
CA LEU A 132 -15.20 -12.06 -8.57
C LEU A 132 -15.72 -11.74 -7.15
N GLY A 133 -14.88 -11.14 -6.31
CA GLY A 133 -15.28 -10.72 -4.95
C GLY A 133 -16.29 -9.56 -4.89
N LEU A 134 -16.43 -8.78 -5.97
CA LEU A 134 -17.37 -7.65 -6.07
C LEU A 134 -18.68 -7.99 -6.79
N THR A 135 -18.73 -9.06 -7.58
CA THR A 135 -19.88 -9.39 -8.45
C THR A 135 -21.03 -10.10 -7.70
N ASP A 136 -20.93 -10.25 -6.37
CA ASP A 136 -21.91 -10.99 -5.60
C ASP A 136 -23.18 -10.15 -5.31
N GLU A 137 -24.14 -10.19 -6.24
CA GLU A 137 -25.45 -9.52 -6.19
C GLU A 137 -26.45 -10.22 -5.25
N VAL A 138 -26.03 -10.47 -4.02
CA VAL A 138 -26.92 -11.03 -3.00
C VAL A 138 -27.88 -9.95 -2.50
N PRO A 139 -29.16 -10.26 -2.24
CA PRO A 139 -30.15 -9.27 -1.78
C PRO A 139 -29.70 -8.42 -0.59
N GLY A 140 -28.95 -9.00 0.36
CA GLY A 140 -28.39 -8.29 1.51
C GLY A 140 -27.37 -7.20 1.13
N THR A 141 -26.62 -7.38 0.04
CA THR A 141 -25.69 -6.37 -0.50
C THR A 141 -26.46 -5.17 -1.04
N ILE A 142 -27.52 -5.43 -1.81
CA ILE A 142 -28.35 -4.37 -2.45
C ILE A 142 -29.02 -3.52 -1.36
N GLN A 143 -29.60 -4.15 -0.34
CA GLN A 143 -30.22 -3.46 0.79
C GLN A 143 -29.20 -2.64 1.59
N ALA A 144 -28.02 -3.21 1.85
CA ALA A 144 -26.95 -2.51 2.55
C ALA A 144 -26.47 -1.27 1.77
N ARG A 145 -26.25 -1.40 0.46
CA ARG A 145 -25.87 -0.28 -0.42
C ARG A 145 -26.93 0.80 -0.45
N ALA A 146 -28.21 0.45 -0.63
CA ALA A 146 -29.30 1.41 -0.62
C ALA A 146 -29.38 2.19 0.71
N LYS A 147 -29.20 1.51 1.84
CA LYS A 147 -29.22 2.16 3.15
C LYS A 147 -28.01 3.06 3.38
N LEU A 148 -26.82 2.65 2.93
CA LEU A 148 -25.63 3.49 2.97
C LEU A 148 -25.78 4.71 2.05
N ALA A 149 -26.32 4.54 0.86
CA ALA A 149 -26.60 5.62 -0.08
C ALA A 149 -27.51 6.68 0.57
N GLN A 150 -28.58 6.25 1.25
CA GLN A 150 -29.43 7.14 2.04
C GLN A 150 -28.67 7.85 3.17
N LEU A 151 -27.82 7.14 3.92
CA LEU A 151 -27.05 7.73 5.02
C LEU A 151 -26.07 8.81 4.58
N PHE A 152 -25.40 8.61 3.44
CA PHE A 152 -24.42 9.55 2.91
C PHE A 152 -25.02 10.57 1.94
N ASN A 153 -26.34 10.58 1.77
CA ASN A 153 -27.05 11.42 0.80
C ASN A 153 -26.50 11.28 -0.62
N GLN A 154 -26.23 10.04 -1.03
CA GLN A 154 -25.76 9.66 -2.37
C GLN A 154 -26.85 8.88 -3.11
N THR A 155 -26.83 8.92 -4.44
CA THR A 155 -27.79 8.16 -5.26
C THR A 155 -27.48 6.67 -5.30
N ASP A 156 -26.18 6.34 -5.27
CA ASP A 156 -25.68 4.97 -5.27
C ASP A 156 -24.34 4.94 -4.54
N ILE A 157 -23.98 3.79 -3.98
CA ILE A 157 -22.69 3.58 -3.33
C ILE A 157 -22.14 2.24 -3.77
N ASP A 158 -20.91 2.28 -4.28
CA ASP A 158 -20.15 1.08 -4.56
C ASP A 158 -19.08 0.82 -3.50
N GLY A 159 -18.71 -0.45 -3.36
CA GLY A 159 -17.74 -0.86 -2.36
C GLY A 159 -17.74 -2.35 -2.07
N TRP A 160 -16.72 -2.76 -1.33
CA TRP A 160 -16.59 -4.09 -0.76
C TRP A 160 -17.32 -4.17 0.57
N LEU A 161 -18.44 -4.88 0.59
CA LEU A 161 -19.20 -5.17 1.80
C LEU A 161 -18.88 -6.58 2.28
N ILE A 162 -18.27 -6.68 3.45
CA ILE A 162 -17.83 -7.92 4.12
C ILE A 162 -19.00 -8.55 4.87
N TYR A 163 -19.74 -7.73 5.61
CA TYR A 163 -20.95 -8.15 6.32
C TYR A 163 -22.16 -7.40 5.75
N ARG A 164 -23.25 -8.14 5.58
CA ARG A 164 -24.49 -7.67 4.95
C ARG A 164 -25.61 -7.60 5.98
N MET A 165 -26.67 -6.88 5.62
CA MET A 165 -27.93 -6.89 6.36
C MET A 165 -28.50 -8.30 6.49
N ASN A 166 -29.18 -8.57 7.62
CA ASN A 166 -29.83 -9.85 7.96
C ASN A 166 -28.86 -11.02 8.20
N ASP A 167 -27.69 -10.76 8.78
CA ASP A 167 -26.67 -11.76 9.15
C ASP A 167 -26.20 -12.67 8.01
N GLN A 168 -26.39 -12.23 6.76
CA GLN A 168 -25.87 -12.96 5.60
C GLN A 168 -24.39 -12.65 5.41
N PHE A 169 -23.55 -13.60 5.83
CA PHE A 169 -22.12 -13.56 5.60
C PHE A 169 -21.81 -13.61 4.10
N ALA A 170 -20.84 -12.80 3.66
CA ALA A 170 -20.31 -12.83 2.30
C ALA A 170 -18.99 -13.64 2.29
N PRO A 171 -19.03 -14.99 2.23
CA PRO A 171 -17.82 -15.79 2.38
C PRO A 171 -16.78 -15.46 1.31
N ILE A 172 -17.23 -15.15 0.09
CA ILE A 172 -16.35 -14.79 -1.01
C ILE A 172 -15.57 -13.51 -0.68
N SER A 173 -16.23 -12.45 -0.20
CA SER A 173 -15.57 -11.18 0.14
C SER A 173 -14.53 -11.35 1.26
N ILE A 174 -14.81 -12.22 2.23
CA ILE A 174 -13.90 -12.50 3.36
C ILE A 174 -12.70 -13.34 2.91
N ILE A 175 -12.95 -14.40 2.14
CA ILE A 175 -11.88 -15.19 1.54
C ILE A 175 -11.02 -14.28 0.65
N SER A 176 -11.64 -13.37 -0.11
CA SER A 176 -10.91 -12.42 -0.93
C SER A 176 -9.99 -11.52 -0.09
N LEU A 177 -10.51 -10.93 0.99
CA LEU A 177 -9.72 -10.09 1.90
C LEU A 177 -8.55 -10.86 2.53
N LEU A 178 -8.80 -12.07 3.04
CA LEU A 178 -7.75 -12.93 3.62
C LEU A 178 -6.66 -13.28 2.60
N VAL A 179 -7.04 -13.57 1.36
CA VAL A 179 -6.09 -13.80 0.26
C VAL A 179 -5.27 -12.54 -0.01
N PHE A 180 -5.87 -11.34 0.02
CA PHE A 180 -5.13 -10.10 -0.15
C PHE A 180 -4.10 -9.87 0.94
N ASP A 181 -4.51 -10.00 2.20
CA ASP A 181 -3.64 -9.83 3.35
C ASP A 181 -2.51 -10.84 3.35
N THR A 182 -2.81 -12.11 3.06
CA THR A 182 -1.79 -13.17 2.97
C THR A 182 -0.75 -12.84 1.90
N VAL A 183 -1.17 -12.43 0.70
CA VAL A 183 -0.22 -12.07 -0.37
C VAL A 183 0.59 -10.83 0.00
N MET A 184 0.01 -9.84 0.67
CA MET A 184 0.74 -8.65 1.12
C MET A 184 1.78 -9.02 2.18
N VAL A 185 1.42 -9.81 3.20
CA VAL A 185 2.32 -10.28 4.25
C VAL A 185 3.47 -11.10 3.67
N LEU A 186 3.19 -12.04 2.76
CA LEU A 186 4.22 -12.83 2.09
C LEU A 186 5.16 -11.94 1.25
N SER A 187 4.62 -10.93 0.57
CA SER A 187 5.40 -10.01 -0.25
C SER A 187 6.31 -9.11 0.60
N ILE A 188 5.83 -8.63 1.75
CA ILE A 188 6.65 -7.90 2.73
C ILE A 188 7.72 -8.83 3.31
N GLY A 189 7.36 -10.06 3.70
CA GLY A 189 8.30 -11.05 4.21
C GLY A 189 9.42 -11.38 3.22
N ALA A 190 9.09 -11.53 1.94
CA ALA A 190 10.07 -11.70 0.87
C ALA A 190 10.99 -10.47 0.73
N ALA A 191 10.43 -9.27 0.77
CA ALA A 191 11.20 -8.03 0.70
C ALA A 191 12.16 -7.88 1.90
N VAL A 192 11.70 -8.16 3.12
CA VAL A 192 12.51 -8.14 4.35
C VAL A 192 13.62 -9.19 4.28
N THR A 193 13.32 -10.40 3.82
CA THR A 193 14.32 -11.47 3.64
C THR A 193 15.39 -11.05 2.63
N LEU A 194 14.98 -10.54 1.45
CA LEU A 194 15.91 -10.06 0.43
C LEU A 194 16.76 -8.88 0.95
N ALA A 195 16.15 -7.92 1.65
CA ALA A 195 16.86 -6.81 2.25
C ALA A 195 17.89 -7.29 3.29
N SER A 196 17.52 -8.27 4.12
CA SER A 196 18.39 -8.82 5.17
C SER A 196 19.58 -9.58 4.58
N VAL A 197 19.35 -10.43 3.58
CA VAL A 197 20.41 -11.14 2.87
C VAL A 197 21.33 -10.16 2.12
N THR A 198 20.75 -9.11 1.51
CA THR A 198 21.52 -8.04 0.85
C THR A 198 22.42 -7.33 1.85
N TYR A 199 21.87 -6.90 2.99
CA TYR A 199 22.60 -6.21 4.03
C TYR A 199 23.72 -7.09 4.61
N HIS A 200 23.41 -8.35 4.91
CA HIS A 200 24.41 -9.32 5.38
C HIS A 200 25.57 -9.49 4.37
N SER A 201 25.25 -9.58 3.07
CA SER A 201 26.26 -9.69 2.02
C SER A 201 27.14 -8.44 1.95
N ILE A 202 26.55 -7.23 2.03
CA ILE A 202 27.29 -5.96 2.07
C ILE A 202 28.22 -5.92 3.29
N HIS A 203 27.72 -6.29 4.47
CA HIS A 203 28.50 -6.29 5.70
C HIS A 203 29.73 -7.22 5.58
N LYS A 204 29.55 -8.42 5.02
CA LYS A 204 30.64 -9.37 4.77
C LYS A 204 31.68 -8.85 3.76
N CYS A 205 31.30 -7.97 2.84
CA CYS A 205 32.24 -7.30 1.92
C CYS A 205 32.97 -6.13 2.58
N SER A 206 32.27 -5.38 3.44
CA SER A 206 32.82 -4.19 4.10
C SER A 206 33.99 -4.53 5.03
N THR A 207 34.02 -5.73 5.61
CA THR A 207 35.14 -6.18 6.44
C THR A 207 36.42 -6.44 5.63
N LYS A 208 36.36 -6.49 4.29
CA LYS A 208 37.52 -6.76 3.43
C LYS A 208 38.08 -5.55 2.69
N LYS A 209 37.31 -4.47 2.49
CA LYS A 209 37.75 -3.24 1.79
C LYS A 209 37.17 -1.99 2.46
N GLY A 210 38.02 -1.20 3.12
CA GLY A 210 37.65 0.02 3.86
C GLY A 210 37.09 1.19 3.02
N ALA A 211 36.90 1.05 1.71
CA ALA A 211 36.50 2.13 0.82
C ALA A 211 34.99 2.22 0.52
N PHE A 212 34.18 1.19 0.82
CA PHE A 212 32.76 1.15 0.43
C PHE A 212 31.79 1.87 1.40
N ILE A 213 32.31 2.44 2.48
CA ILE A 213 31.55 3.09 3.56
C ILE A 213 30.86 4.38 3.09
N SER A 214 31.39 5.07 2.08
CA SER A 214 30.96 6.44 1.74
C SER A 214 29.56 6.54 1.12
N ILE A 215 29.19 5.63 0.21
CA ILE A 215 27.88 5.68 -0.47
C ILE A 215 26.76 5.19 0.45
N HIS A 216 27.06 4.20 1.30
CA HIS A 216 26.10 3.66 2.26
C HIS A 216 25.80 4.62 3.41
N LEU A 217 26.82 5.32 3.92
CA LEU A 217 26.61 6.41 4.86
C LEU A 217 25.83 7.55 4.23
N LEU A 218 26.06 7.89 2.95
CA LEU A 218 25.30 8.95 2.28
C LEU A 218 23.79 8.65 2.26
N ILE A 219 23.39 7.42 1.94
CA ILE A 219 21.97 7.02 1.91
C ILE A 219 21.37 7.04 3.33
N ILE A 220 22.11 6.57 4.34
CA ILE A 220 21.66 6.58 5.74
C ILE A 220 21.55 8.03 6.25
N ILE A 221 22.52 8.89 5.92
CA ILE A 221 22.52 10.31 6.28
C ILE A 221 21.33 11.02 5.62
N ILE A 222 21.04 10.77 4.34
CA ILE A 222 19.87 11.33 3.66
C ILE A 222 18.58 10.86 4.36
N PHE A 223 18.48 9.60 4.74
CA PHE A 223 17.30 9.06 5.43
C PHE A 223 17.12 9.68 6.83
N LEU A 224 18.22 9.87 7.56
CA LEU A 224 18.23 10.51 8.88
C LEU A 224 17.91 12.02 8.80
N LEU A 225 18.40 12.71 7.76
CA LEU A 225 18.07 14.12 7.51
C LEU A 225 16.58 14.28 7.16
N CYS A 226 16.01 13.39 6.34
CA CYS A 226 14.57 13.37 6.06
C CYS A 226 13.74 13.11 7.32
N ARG A 227 14.17 12.18 8.19
CA ARG A 227 13.50 11.91 9.48
C ARG A 227 13.55 13.11 10.42
N ARG A 228 14.70 13.80 10.50
CA ARG A 228 14.87 14.99 11.34
C ARG A 228 14.03 16.17 10.84
N TRP A 229 13.93 16.34 9.53
CA TRP A 229 13.08 17.38 8.92
C TRP A 229 11.59 17.14 9.20
N SER A 230 11.13 15.89 9.13
CA SER A 230 9.76 15.50 9.48
C SER A 230 9.39 15.89 10.93
N HIS A 231 10.29 15.64 11.89
CA HIS A 231 10.07 16.04 13.28
C HIS A 231 10.05 17.56 13.50
N SER A 232 10.85 18.31 12.74
CA SER A 232 10.91 19.77 12.87
C SER A 232 9.62 20.44 12.40
N SER A 233 8.93 19.85 11.41
CA SER A 233 7.68 20.39 10.86
C SER A 233 6.46 20.10 11.74
N ALA A 234 6.55 19.14 12.68
CA ALA A 234 5.47 18.79 13.59
C ALA A 234 5.38 19.72 14.83
N SER A 235 6.42 20.50 15.13
CA SER A 235 6.46 21.36 16.32
C SER A 235 5.92 22.79 16.12
N THR A 236 5.42 23.14 14.94
CA THR A 236 4.92 24.50 14.63
C THR A 236 3.42 24.58 14.35
N ALA A 237 2.64 23.54 14.66
CA ALA A 237 1.18 23.69 14.67
C ALA A 237 0.76 24.37 15.99
N PRO A 238 0.28 25.62 15.97
CA PRO A 238 -0.32 26.22 17.16
C PRO A 238 -1.55 25.40 17.54
N ILE A 239 -1.59 24.97 18.80
CA ILE A 239 -2.76 24.34 19.41
C ILE A 239 -3.85 25.42 19.45
N SER A 240 -4.71 25.44 18.44
CA SER A 240 -5.96 26.20 18.49
C SER A 240 -6.89 25.48 19.46
N THR A 241 -6.92 25.96 20.70
CA THR A 241 -7.91 25.60 21.70
C THR A 241 -9.29 26.05 21.22
N CYS A 242 -10.03 25.14 20.60
CA CYS A 242 -11.43 25.36 20.26
C CYS A 242 -12.24 25.30 21.55
N SER A 243 -12.60 26.47 22.08
CA SER A 243 -13.55 26.62 23.17
C SER A 243 -14.97 26.46 22.61
N THR A 244 -15.61 25.33 22.90
CA THR A 244 -17.04 25.12 22.63
C THR A 244 -17.83 25.56 23.87
N SER A 245 -18.42 26.75 23.81
CA SER A 245 -19.54 27.14 24.67
C SER A 245 -20.85 26.52 24.15
N PRO A 246 -21.76 26.06 25.03
CA PRO A 246 -22.99 25.41 24.62
C PRO A 246 -24.14 26.42 24.51
N SER A 247 -24.83 26.49 23.37
CA SER A 247 -26.20 27.00 23.34
C SER A 247 -26.95 26.61 22.06
N SER A 248 -28.19 26.19 22.26
CA SER A 248 -29.30 26.03 21.29
C SER A 248 -29.41 24.69 20.54
N THR A 249 -30.00 23.72 21.25
CA THR A 249 -31.19 22.94 20.86
C THR A 249 -31.52 22.81 19.36
N SER A 250 -31.19 21.65 18.80
CA SER A 250 -31.95 20.97 17.73
C SER A 250 -31.63 19.47 17.80
N PRO A 251 -32.60 18.55 17.65
CA PRO A 251 -32.40 17.13 17.92
C PRO A 251 -31.74 16.46 16.70
N LEU A 252 -30.41 16.33 16.74
CA LEU A 252 -29.65 15.56 15.77
C LEU A 252 -29.10 14.30 16.43
N LEU A 253 -29.53 13.17 15.86
CA LEU A 253 -29.15 11.78 16.12
C LEU A 253 -27.73 11.62 16.66
N HIS A 254 -27.65 11.31 17.95
CA HIS A 254 -26.45 10.84 18.62
C HIS A 254 -26.09 9.46 18.05
N LEU A 255 -25.08 9.40 17.17
CA LEU A 255 -24.43 8.18 16.74
C LEU A 255 -23.52 7.72 17.88
N SER A 256 -24.06 6.90 18.77
CA SER A 256 -23.33 6.31 19.89
C SER A 256 -22.31 5.30 19.36
N ILE A 257 -21.03 5.63 19.48
CA ILE A 257 -19.93 4.67 19.38
C ILE A 257 -20.01 3.77 20.63
N ILE A 258 -20.41 2.52 20.45
CA ILE A 258 -20.45 1.50 21.52
C ILE A 258 -19.02 0.93 21.69
N PRO A 259 -18.45 0.91 22.91
CA PRO A 259 -17.29 0.08 23.21
C PRO A 259 -17.75 -1.37 23.41
N LEU A 260 -17.47 -2.23 22.44
CA LEU A 260 -17.78 -3.65 22.49
C LEU A 260 -16.65 -4.39 23.21
N LEU A 261 -16.62 -4.37 24.55
CA LEU A 261 -15.72 -5.24 25.31
C LEU A 261 -16.13 -5.41 26.79
N SER A 262 -17.18 -6.20 27.06
CA SER A 262 -17.34 -6.91 28.35
C SER A 262 -18.61 -7.76 28.38
N THR A 263 -18.58 -9.00 27.88
CA THR A 263 -19.45 -10.08 28.39
C THR A 263 -18.84 -11.42 28.01
N LEU A 264 -17.98 -11.94 28.89
CA LEU A 264 -17.50 -13.32 28.85
C LEU A 264 -17.28 -13.78 30.30
N SER A 265 -18.36 -14.03 31.04
CA SER A 265 -18.36 -14.94 32.20
C SER A 265 -19.77 -15.14 32.79
N SER A 266 -20.42 -16.27 32.47
CA SER A 266 -21.03 -17.18 33.45
C SER A 266 -21.76 -18.32 32.73
N PRO A 267 -21.46 -19.60 33.03
CA PRO A 267 -22.28 -20.73 32.61
C PRO A 267 -23.34 -21.08 33.70
N PRO A 268 -24.39 -21.84 33.36
CA PRO A 268 -25.08 -22.70 34.31
C PRO A 268 -24.26 -23.96 34.64
#